data_AF-A0A2E5P439-F1
#
_entry.id   AF-A0A2E5P439-F1
#
_cell.length_a   1.000
_cell.length_b   1.000
_cell.length_c   1.000
_cell.angle_alpha   90.00
_cell.angle_beta   90.00
_cell.angle_gamma   90.00
#
_symmetry.space_group_name_H-M   'P 1'
#
loop_
_entity.id
_entity.type
_entity.pdbx_description
1 polymer ?
#
loop_
_entity_poly.entity_id
_entity_poly.type
_entity_poly.pdbx_seq_one_letter_code
_entity_poly.pdbx_strand_id
1 'polypeptide(L)'
;MVVGCVGVALKRASLFGRAPTADDLEVAFGLFGFLDEPPVGPALEERRRLFSEASHHHHYTEVRRIADLVPDATLGLTRREALDARDSGHAFTP
;
A
#
# COMPACT_ATOMS: atom_id res chain seq x y z
N MET A 1 5.48 6.37 -6.68
CA MET A 1 4.47 6.60 -5.60
C MET A 1 3.12 5.96 -5.93
N VAL A 2 2.33 6.50 -6.87
CA VAL A 2 0.99 5.97 -7.20
C VAL A 2 1.00 4.51 -7.68
N VAL A 3 1.98 4.14 -8.51
CA VAL A 3 2.06 2.78 -9.10
C VAL A 3 2.21 1.67 -8.04
N GLY A 4 2.90 1.94 -6.92
CA GLY A 4 3.03 0.97 -5.81
C GLY A 4 1.71 0.72 -5.09
N CYS A 5 0.94 1.79 -4.82
CA CYS A 5 -0.41 1.67 -4.23
C CYS A 5 -1.36 0.93 -5.17
N VAL A 6 -1.26 1.18 -6.48
CA VAL A 6 -2.04 0.44 -7.49
C VAL A 6 -1.69 -1.05 -7.49
N GLY A 7 -0.40 -1.41 -7.33
CA GLY A 7 0.01 -2.81 -7.19
C GLY A 7 -0.59 -3.51 -5.96
N VAL A 8 -0.64 -2.81 -4.83
CA VAL A 8 -1.26 -3.32 -3.59
C VAL A 8 -2.77 -3.48 -3.75
N ALA A 9 -3.44 -2.51 -4.38
CA ALA A 9 -4.87 -2.60 -4.69
C ALA A 9 -5.19 -3.76 -5.64
N LEU A 10 -4.35 -3.99 -6.66
CA LEU A 10 -4.47 -5.13 -7.56
C LEU A 10 -4.26 -6.46 -6.85
N LYS A 11 -3.28 -6.55 -5.94
CA LYS A 11 -3.05 -7.72 -5.10
C LYS A 11 -4.31 -8.04 -4.28
N ARG A 12 -4.88 -7.04 -3.59
CA ARG A 12 -6.15 -7.19 -2.83
C ARG A 12 -7.30 -7.66 -3.71
N ALA A 13 -7.53 -7.01 -4.85
CA ALA A 13 -8.59 -7.38 -5.79
C ALA A 13 -8.45 -8.84 -6.27
N SER A 14 -7.20 -9.29 -6.50
CA SER A 14 -6.89 -10.65 -6.91
C SER A 14 -7.22 -11.69 -5.83
N LEU A 15 -7.07 -11.35 -4.54
CA LEU A 15 -7.49 -12.23 -3.43
C LEU A 15 -9.00 -12.48 -3.43
N PHE A 16 -9.79 -11.53 -3.92
CA PHE A 16 -11.24 -11.65 -4.06
C PHE A 16 -11.69 -12.15 -5.44
N GLY A 17 -10.76 -12.47 -6.34
CA GLY A 17 -11.09 -12.98 -7.69
C GLY A 17 -11.84 -12.00 -8.57
N ARG A 18 -11.68 -10.68 -8.37
CA ARG A 18 -12.40 -9.63 -9.09
C ARG A 18 -11.48 -8.54 -9.64
N ALA A 19 -12.04 -7.68 -10.49
CA ALA A 19 -11.37 -6.45 -10.92
C ALA A 19 -11.18 -5.48 -9.72
N PRO A 20 -10.16 -4.60 -9.75
CA PRO A 20 -9.95 -3.58 -8.73
C PRO A 20 -11.11 -2.57 -8.68
N THR A 21 -11.45 -2.16 -7.47
CA THR A 21 -12.53 -1.23 -7.13
C THR A 21 -11.96 -0.01 -6.39
N ALA A 22 -12.79 1.01 -6.17
CA ALA A 22 -12.41 2.16 -5.36
C ALA A 22 -11.98 1.75 -3.94
N ASP A 23 -12.65 0.77 -3.34
CA ASP A 23 -12.33 0.28 -1.99
C ASP A 23 -10.91 -0.31 -1.90
N ASP A 24 -10.41 -0.98 -2.95
CA ASP A 24 -9.04 -1.49 -2.96
C ASP A 24 -8.00 -0.39 -2.97
N LEU A 25 -8.28 0.67 -3.74
CA LEU A 25 -7.42 1.83 -3.85
C LEU A 25 -7.44 2.56 -2.51
N GLU A 26 -8.61 2.78 -1.91
CA GLU A 26 -8.72 3.44 -0.61
C GLU A 26 -7.97 2.70 0.50
N VAL A 27 -8.01 1.37 0.50
CA VAL A 27 -7.19 0.58 1.43
C VAL A 27 -5.71 0.71 1.12
N ALA A 28 -5.30 0.57 -0.14
CA ALA A 28 -3.88 0.71 -0.49
C ALA A 28 -3.33 2.10 -0.15
N PHE A 29 -3.99 3.17 -0.56
CA PHE A 29 -3.59 4.54 -0.25
C PHE A 29 -3.68 4.85 1.25
N GLY A 30 -4.70 4.32 1.92
CA GLY A 30 -4.85 4.40 3.36
C GLY A 30 -3.67 3.74 4.08
N LEU A 31 -3.33 2.51 3.77
CA LEU A 31 -2.21 1.79 4.41
C LEU A 31 -0.90 2.60 4.39
N PHE A 32 -0.59 3.28 3.29
CA PHE A 32 0.62 4.11 3.17
C PHE A 32 0.45 5.58 3.58
N GLY A 33 -0.69 5.95 4.17
CA GLY A 33 -0.95 7.30 4.69
C GLY A 33 -1.05 8.39 3.60
N PHE A 34 -1.51 8.04 2.40
CA PHE A 34 -1.74 9.01 1.32
C PHE A 34 -3.08 9.75 1.43
N LEU A 35 -4.00 9.24 2.25
CA LEU A 35 -5.31 9.85 2.50
C LEU A 35 -5.33 10.71 3.77
N ASP A 36 -4.25 10.72 4.53
CA ASP A 36 -4.09 11.51 5.74
C ASP A 36 -3.40 12.86 5.44
N GLU A 37 -3.31 13.72 6.44
CA GLU A 37 -2.50 14.95 6.35
C GLU A 37 -1.06 14.59 5.92
N PRO A 38 -0.46 15.30 4.94
CA PRO A 38 0.84 14.92 4.41
C PRO A 38 1.88 14.92 5.54
N PRO A 39 2.61 13.81 5.77
CA PRO A 39 3.69 13.78 6.74
C PRO A 39 4.75 14.81 6.38
N VAL A 40 5.34 15.42 7.40
CA VAL A 40 6.44 16.38 7.29
C VAL A 40 7.73 15.77 7.85
N GLY A 41 8.88 16.25 7.37
CA GLY A 41 10.20 15.85 7.89
C GLY A 41 10.55 14.37 7.62
N PRO A 42 11.12 13.63 8.59
CA PRO A 42 11.66 12.28 8.38
C PRO A 42 10.67 11.25 7.82
N ALA A 43 9.39 11.34 8.19
CA ALA A 43 8.34 10.45 7.68
C ALA A 43 8.04 10.70 6.18
N LEU A 44 8.20 11.93 5.71
CA LEU A 44 8.10 12.26 4.27
C LEU A 44 9.28 11.65 3.50
N GLU A 45 10.49 11.72 4.04
CA GLU A 45 11.69 11.16 3.44
C GLU A 45 11.62 9.63 3.34
N GLU A 46 11.15 8.95 4.38
CA GLU A 46 10.97 7.49 4.32
C GLU A 46 9.90 7.09 3.30
N ARG A 47 8.78 7.83 3.22
CA ARG A 47 7.80 7.62 2.14
C ARG A 47 8.41 7.87 0.77
N ARG A 48 9.22 8.92 0.60
CA ARG A 48 9.91 9.17 -0.66
C ARG A 48 10.84 8.01 -1.00
N ARG A 49 11.63 7.52 -0.04
CA ARG A 49 12.55 6.39 -0.19
C ARG A 49 11.84 5.09 -0.58
N LEU A 50 10.73 4.75 0.08
CA LEU A 50 9.93 3.56 -0.25
C LEU A 50 9.36 3.61 -1.67
N PHE A 51 9.15 4.80 -2.22
CA PHE A 51 8.50 5.00 -3.51
C PHE A 51 9.39 5.65 -4.59
N SER A 52 10.66 5.96 -4.31
CA SER A 52 11.61 6.62 -5.22
C SER A 52 12.16 5.66 -6.27
N GLU A 53 12.31 4.39 -5.91
CA GLU A 53 12.80 3.36 -6.84
C GLU A 53 11.78 3.01 -7.93
N ALA A 54 10.49 3.32 -7.70
CA ALA A 54 9.40 3.04 -8.63
C ALA A 54 9.33 4.02 -9.82
N SER A 55 10.39 4.77 -10.16
CA SER A 55 10.45 5.71 -11.28
C SER A 55 11.34 5.29 -12.46
N HIS A 56 12.06 4.16 -12.38
CA HIS A 56 12.91 3.64 -13.46
C HIS A 56 12.29 2.40 -14.14
N HIS A 57 12.74 2.09 -15.37
CA HIS A 57 12.26 1.04 -16.31
C HIS A 57 12.05 -0.39 -15.73
N HIS A 58 12.35 -0.63 -14.46
CA HIS A 58 12.10 -1.87 -13.69
C HIS A 58 10.88 -1.78 -12.75
N HIS A 59 9.89 -0.93 -13.06
CA HIS A 59 8.70 -0.68 -12.24
C HIS A 59 8.01 -1.94 -11.70
N TYR A 60 8.00 -3.05 -12.43
CA TYR A 60 7.36 -4.28 -11.99
C TYR A 60 7.97 -4.84 -10.69
N THR A 61 9.30 -4.91 -10.60
CA THR A 61 9.98 -5.47 -9.41
C THR A 61 9.76 -4.61 -8.18
N GLU A 62 9.82 -3.28 -8.34
CA GLU A 62 9.58 -2.35 -7.22
C GLU A 62 8.13 -2.36 -6.77
N VAL A 63 7.18 -2.37 -7.71
CA VAL A 63 5.76 -2.49 -7.40
C VAL A 63 5.47 -3.81 -6.71
N ARG A 64 6.12 -4.89 -7.13
CA ARG A 64 5.97 -6.20 -6.50
C ARG A 64 6.52 -6.20 -5.07
N ARG A 65 7.70 -5.61 -4.83
CA ARG A 65 8.26 -5.45 -3.48
C ARG A 65 7.30 -4.69 -2.57
N ILE A 66 6.74 -3.57 -3.03
CA ILE A 66 5.78 -2.79 -2.25
C ILE A 66 4.51 -3.60 -1.95
N ALA A 67 3.99 -4.37 -2.92
CA ALA A 67 2.83 -5.23 -2.71
C ALA A 67 3.10 -6.39 -1.73
N ASP A 68 4.34 -6.89 -1.69
CA ASP A 68 4.76 -7.96 -0.78
C ASP A 68 5.00 -7.45 0.67
N LEU A 69 5.17 -6.13 0.89
CA LEU A 69 5.22 -5.54 2.24
C LEU A 69 3.91 -5.69 3.01
N VAL A 70 2.77 -5.80 2.31
CA VAL A 70 1.46 -5.95 2.93
C VAL A 70 1.04 -7.43 2.91
N PRO A 71 0.91 -8.08 4.09
CA PRO A 71 0.45 -9.46 4.18
C PRO A 71 -0.95 -9.65 3.59
N ASP A 72 -1.20 -10.82 3.03
CA ASP A 72 -2.52 -11.17 2.49
C ASP A 72 -3.60 -11.15 3.58
N ALA A 73 -3.22 -11.48 4.83
CA ALA A 73 -4.08 -11.36 6.00
C ALA A 73 -4.59 -9.92 6.19
N THR A 74 -3.71 -8.91 6.06
CA THR A 74 -4.09 -7.49 6.13
C THR A 74 -4.95 -7.09 4.93
N LEU A 75 -4.62 -7.57 3.73
CA LEU A 75 -5.37 -7.22 2.51
C LEU A 75 -6.79 -7.81 2.49
N GLY A 76 -6.99 -8.95 3.14
CA GLY A 76 -8.30 -9.60 3.30
C GLY A 76 -9.23 -8.90 4.30
N LEU A 77 -8.73 -7.96 5.10
CA LEU A 77 -9.53 -7.22 6.07
C LEU A 77 -10.48 -6.22 5.40
N THR A 78 -11.53 -5.83 6.12
CA THR A 78 -12.34 -4.67 5.72
C THR A 78 -11.49 -3.40 5.74
N ARG A 79 -11.94 -2.36 5.03
CA ARG A 79 -11.21 -1.07 4.99
C ARG A 79 -10.90 -0.54 6.39
N ARG A 80 -11.88 -0.55 7.29
CA ARG A 80 -11.70 -0.08 8.66
C ARG A 80 -10.65 -0.89 9.42
N GLU A 81 -10.75 -2.22 9.38
CA GLU A 81 -9.82 -3.11 10.08
C GLU A 81 -8.38 -3.00 9.54
N ALA A 82 -8.21 -2.80 8.23
CA ALA A 82 -6.90 -2.57 7.64
C ALA A 82 -6.25 -1.27 8.14
N LEU A 83 -7.04 -0.20 8.31
CA LEU A 83 -6.57 1.07 8.87
C LEU A 83 -6.28 0.95 10.38
N ASP A 84 -7.12 0.26 11.13
CA ASP A 84 -6.90 -0.03 12.56
C ASP A 84 -5.58 -0.83 12.75
N ALA A 85 -5.31 -1.80 11.87
CA ALA A 85 -4.07 -2.58 11.86
C ALA A 85 -2.84 -1.73 11.52
N ARG A 86 -2.98 -0.77 10.60
CA ARG A 86 -1.92 0.20 10.26
C ARG A 86 -1.59 1.07 11.46
N ASP A 87 -2.59 1.63 12.10
CA ASP A 87 -2.43 2.54 13.24
C ASP A 87 -1.84 1.81 14.45
N SER A 88 -2.11 0.51 14.57
CA SER A 88 -1.50 -0.37 15.57
C SER A 88 -0.08 -0.85 15.21
N GLY A 89 0.41 -0.59 14.00
CA GLY A 89 1.74 -1.03 13.53
C GLY A 89 1.84 -2.49 13.08
N HIS A 90 0.71 -3.16 12.83
CA HIS A 90 0.66 -4.60 12.48
C HIS A 90 0.30 -4.85 11.02
N ALA A 91 0.08 -3.80 10.22
CA ALA A 91 -0.36 -3.93 8.83
C ALA A 91 0.72 -4.41 7.86
N PHE A 92 2.01 -4.32 8.24
CA PHE A 92 3.15 -4.60 7.37
C PHE A 92 3.99 -5.75 7.91
N THR A 93 4.62 -6.49 7.00
CA THR A 93 5.67 -7.45 7.35
C THR A 93 6.94 -6.68 7.80
N PRO A 94 7.65 -7.13 8.84
CA PRO A 94 8.92 -6.52 9.26
C PRO A 94 10.04 -6.65 8.22
#